data_AF-A0A392PPW0-F1
#
_entry.id   AF-A0A392PPW0-F1
#
_cell.length_a   1.000
_cell.length_b   1.000
_cell.length_c   1.000
_cell.angle_alpha   90.00
_cell.angle_beta   90.00
_cell.angle_gamma   90.00
#
_symmetry.space_group_name_H-M   'P 1'
#
loop_
_entity.id
_entity.type
_entity.pdbx_description
1 polymer ?
#
loop_
_entity_poly.entity_id
_entity_poly.type
_entity_poly.pdbx_seq_one_letter_code
_entity_poly.pdbx_strand_id
1 'polypeptide(L)'
;FWCTDATNTALRFSHGLGMPMVAKSDFSTGNQTHASYLLRSGDLNFLFSAAYSPSISLSSPSSTVSIPSFDTSTCCAFSASHGLSVRAIAVEVDDAEIAFTTSINHGAIPEFPPVLLDNRVKLSEVRLYGDVVLRYISHNNDSNSKHSFIFLPGFEPVSDSNPFSKSSPLDFGIRRLDHVAGNVHELSSVVKYLEKFIGFHEFAEFTADDVGTGESGLNSLALANNNET
;
A
#
# COMPACT_ATOMS: atom_id res chain seq x y z
N PHE A 1 -5.12 1.14 0.43
CA PHE A 1 -6.21 1.97 0.96
C PHE A 1 -6.63 1.48 2.33
N TRP A 2 -6.84 2.42 3.25
CA TRP A 2 -7.60 2.16 4.47
C TRP A 2 -9.01 2.71 4.30
N CYS A 3 -9.99 1.95 4.77
CA CYS A 3 -11.41 2.22 4.56
C CYS A 3 -12.24 1.70 5.73
N THR A 4 -13.48 2.19 5.85
CA THR A 4 -14.42 1.76 6.89
C THR A 4 -15.05 0.40 6.60
N ASP A 5 -15.20 0.03 5.32
CA ASP A 5 -15.68 -1.28 4.88
C ASP A 5 -14.91 -1.73 3.63
N ALA A 6 -14.04 -2.72 3.81
CA ALA A 6 -13.17 -3.20 2.74
C ALA A 6 -13.93 -3.97 1.66
N THR A 7 -15.01 -4.67 2.01
CA THR A 7 -15.80 -5.48 1.07
C THR A 7 -16.50 -4.60 0.04
N ASN A 8 -17.29 -3.63 0.48
CA ASN A 8 -18.01 -2.72 -0.39
C ASN A 8 -17.06 -1.87 -1.24
N THR A 9 -15.98 -1.39 -0.62
CA THR A 9 -14.97 -0.59 -1.33
C THR A 9 -14.28 -1.42 -2.42
N ALA A 10 -13.79 -2.62 -2.08
CA ALA A 10 -13.13 -3.49 -3.04
C ALA A 10 -14.08 -3.93 -4.17
N LEU A 11 -15.34 -4.27 -3.88
CA LEU A 11 -16.30 -4.64 -4.93
C LEU A 11 -16.62 -3.47 -5.87
N ARG A 12 -16.76 -2.25 -5.33
CA ARG A 12 -16.99 -1.04 -6.14
C ARG A 12 -15.81 -0.77 -7.08
N PHE A 13 -14.58 -0.82 -6.56
CA PHE A 13 -13.38 -0.62 -7.38
C PHE A 13 -13.18 -1.76 -8.38
N SER A 14 -13.46 -3.00 -7.98
CA SER A 14 -13.35 -4.17 -8.84
C SER A 14 -14.25 -4.03 -10.06
N HIS A 15 -15.52 -3.72 -9.85
CA HIS A 15 -16.47 -3.52 -10.95
C HIS A 15 -16.20 -2.24 -11.74
N GLY A 16 -15.87 -1.14 -11.06
CA GLY A 16 -15.67 0.17 -11.69
C GLY A 16 -14.40 0.27 -12.54
N LEU A 17 -13.34 -0.44 -12.15
CA LEU A 17 -12.03 -0.41 -12.83
C LEU A 17 -11.72 -1.69 -13.61
N GLY A 18 -12.59 -2.70 -13.55
CA GLY A 18 -12.32 -4.00 -14.18
C GLY A 18 -11.12 -4.71 -13.55
N MET A 19 -11.00 -4.64 -12.22
CA MET A 19 -9.90 -5.26 -11.46
C MET A 19 -10.42 -6.43 -10.62
N PRO A 20 -10.19 -7.70 -11.00
CA PRO A 20 -10.66 -8.84 -10.22
C PRO A 20 -10.01 -8.88 -8.85
N MET A 21 -10.77 -9.36 -7.85
CA MET A 21 -10.23 -9.67 -6.53
C MET A 21 -9.48 -10.99 -6.60
N VAL A 22 -8.16 -10.95 -6.41
CA VAL A 22 -7.29 -12.12 -6.60
C VAL A 22 -6.91 -12.78 -5.29
N ALA A 23 -6.83 -12.02 -4.19
CA ALA A 23 -6.46 -12.56 -2.89
C ALA A 23 -7.21 -11.85 -1.75
N LYS A 24 -7.32 -12.53 -0.62
CA LYS A 24 -7.92 -12.00 0.60
C LYS A 24 -7.15 -12.44 1.84
N SER A 25 -7.24 -11.63 2.89
CA SER A 25 -6.89 -12.00 4.26
C SER A 25 -7.98 -11.45 5.16
N ASP A 26 -8.81 -12.33 5.69
CA ASP A 26 -9.97 -11.97 6.49
C ASP A 26 -10.27 -13.06 7.53
N PHE A 27 -11.43 -13.00 8.18
CA PHE A 27 -11.81 -13.98 9.21
C PHE A 27 -11.76 -15.43 8.69
N SER A 28 -12.09 -15.66 7.42
CA SER A 28 -12.08 -17.00 6.82
C SER A 28 -10.68 -17.56 6.59
N THR A 29 -9.66 -16.70 6.59
CA THR A 29 -8.24 -17.07 6.46
C THR A 29 -7.51 -16.99 7.81
N GLY A 30 -8.25 -16.91 8.92
CA GLY A 30 -7.69 -16.81 10.27
C GLY A 30 -7.26 -15.41 10.72
N ASN A 31 -7.47 -14.36 9.90
CA ASN A 31 -7.18 -12.98 10.30
C ASN A 31 -8.36 -12.37 11.04
N GLN A 32 -8.17 -12.11 12.33
CA GLN A 32 -9.20 -11.57 13.22
C GLN A 32 -9.01 -10.07 13.53
N THR A 33 -7.98 -9.45 12.97
CA THR A 33 -7.64 -8.04 13.22
C THR A 33 -8.21 -7.14 12.13
N HIS A 34 -8.08 -7.54 10.87
CA HIS A 34 -8.54 -6.77 9.73
C HIS A 34 -9.05 -7.66 8.59
N ALA A 35 -9.95 -7.11 7.78
CA ALA A 35 -10.31 -7.66 6.49
C ALA A 35 -9.51 -6.92 5.41
N SER A 36 -8.81 -7.66 4.55
CA SER A 36 -8.02 -7.14 3.46
C SER A 36 -8.32 -7.84 2.14
N TYR A 37 -8.65 -7.08 1.11
CA TYR A 37 -8.95 -7.59 -0.22
C TYR A 37 -8.01 -6.98 -1.26
N LEU A 38 -7.35 -7.85 -2.02
CA LEU A 38 -6.43 -7.46 -3.07
C LEU A 38 -7.12 -7.55 -4.43
N LEU A 39 -7.20 -6.42 -5.12
CA LEU A 39 -7.56 -6.34 -6.52
C LEU A 39 -6.30 -6.26 -7.38
N ARG A 40 -6.30 -6.92 -8.54
CA ARG A 40 -5.17 -6.91 -9.47
C ARG A 40 -5.63 -6.76 -10.92
N SER A 41 -4.96 -5.91 -11.69
CA SER A 41 -5.10 -5.85 -13.15
C SER A 41 -3.73 -5.56 -13.77
N GLY A 42 -3.21 -6.50 -14.57
CA GLY A 42 -1.78 -6.54 -14.89
C GLY A 42 -0.91 -6.60 -13.62
N ASP A 43 0.04 -5.68 -13.53
CA ASP A 43 0.96 -5.48 -12.41
C ASP A 43 0.39 -4.52 -11.35
N LEU A 44 -0.72 -3.83 -11.64
CA LEU A 44 -1.36 -2.93 -10.69
C LEU A 44 -2.05 -3.72 -9.56
N ASN A 45 -1.68 -3.41 -8.33
CA ASN A 45 -2.23 -4.00 -7.11
C ASN A 45 -2.91 -2.94 -6.25
N PHE A 46 -4.22 -3.07 -5.99
CA PHE A 46 -4.94 -2.27 -5.00
C PHE A 46 -5.36 -3.14 -3.83
N LEU A 47 -4.87 -2.78 -2.64
CA LEU A 47 -5.23 -3.44 -1.39
C LEU A 47 -6.19 -2.55 -0.59
N PHE A 48 -7.35 -3.09 -0.22
CA PHE A 48 -8.34 -2.43 0.62
C PHE A 48 -8.38 -3.11 1.98
N SER A 49 -8.11 -2.37 3.05
CA SER A 49 -8.14 -2.90 4.41
C SER A 49 -9.11 -2.13 5.31
N ALA A 50 -9.85 -2.85 6.13
CA ALA A 50 -10.73 -2.31 7.16
C ALA A 50 -10.53 -3.08 8.47
N ALA A 51 -10.58 -2.38 9.60
CA ALA A 51 -10.43 -3.01 10.89
C ALA A 51 -11.69 -3.79 11.30
N TYR A 52 -11.49 -4.92 11.95
CA TYR A 52 -12.54 -5.55 12.75
C TYR A 52 -12.64 -4.88 14.13
N SER A 53 -13.69 -5.23 14.88
CA SER A 53 -13.79 -4.83 16.29
C SER A 53 -12.60 -5.38 17.09
N PRO A 54 -11.90 -4.55 17.90
CA PRO A 54 -10.83 -5.01 18.79
C PRO A 54 -11.26 -6.11 19.77
N SER A 55 -12.55 -6.19 20.10
CA SER A 55 -13.09 -7.25 20.96
C SER A 55 -12.94 -8.66 20.38
N ILE A 56 -12.78 -8.78 19.06
CA ILE A 56 -12.63 -10.08 18.38
C ILE A 56 -11.23 -10.64 18.64
N SER A 57 -10.18 -9.85 18.42
CA SER A 57 -8.79 -10.31 18.60
C SER A 57 -8.45 -10.61 20.06
N LEU A 58 -9.06 -9.89 21.03
CA LEU A 58 -8.92 -10.17 22.46
C LEU A 58 -9.43 -11.56 22.87
N SER A 59 -10.34 -12.16 22.08
CA SER A 59 -10.93 -13.47 22.38
C SER A 59 -10.12 -14.66 21.84
N SER A 60 -9.09 -14.40 21.03
CA SER A 60 -8.28 -15.44 20.38
C SER A 60 -6.85 -14.93 20.10
N PRO A 61 -5.92 -15.12 21.04
CA PRO A 61 -4.55 -14.59 20.94
C PRO A 61 -3.69 -15.24 19.84
N SER A 62 -4.23 -16.23 19.11
CA SER A 62 -3.55 -16.93 18.01
C SER A 62 -3.84 -16.31 16.62
N SER A 63 -4.37 -15.08 16.54
CA SER A 63 -4.73 -14.48 15.26
C SER A 63 -3.49 -14.28 14.37
N THR A 64 -3.55 -14.74 13.13
CA THR A 64 -2.50 -14.52 12.13
C THR A 64 -2.73 -13.18 11.43
N VAL A 65 -2.08 -12.12 11.90
CA VAL A 65 -2.11 -10.81 11.24
C VAL A 65 -1.24 -10.87 10.00
N SER A 66 -1.85 -10.69 8.82
CA SER A 66 -1.11 -10.75 7.53
C SER A 66 -0.34 -9.48 7.21
N ILE A 67 -0.73 -8.34 7.78
CA ILE A 67 -0.03 -7.05 7.64
C ILE A 67 0.37 -6.61 9.06
N PRO A 68 1.59 -6.90 9.52
CA PRO A 68 1.96 -6.71 10.92
C PRO A 68 2.01 -5.23 11.35
N SER A 69 2.06 -4.30 10.38
CA SER A 69 1.96 -2.85 10.62
C SER A 69 0.53 -2.33 10.78
N PHE A 70 -0.48 -3.19 10.63
CA PHE A 70 -1.86 -2.79 10.80
C PHE A 70 -2.20 -2.63 12.29
N ASP A 71 -2.58 -1.42 12.68
CA ASP A 71 -3.16 -1.13 13.99
C ASP A 71 -4.62 -0.67 13.85
N THR A 72 -5.53 -1.30 14.59
CA THR A 72 -6.97 -1.03 14.51
C THR A 72 -7.30 0.41 14.92
N SER A 73 -6.69 0.92 16.00
CA SER A 73 -6.99 2.27 16.49
C SER A 73 -6.57 3.33 15.47
N THR A 74 -5.37 3.15 14.91
CA THR A 74 -4.79 4.00 13.88
C THR A 74 -5.61 3.95 12.60
N CYS A 75 -6.05 2.76 12.17
CA CYS A 75 -6.92 2.64 10.99
C CYS A 75 -8.26 3.35 11.17
N CYS A 76 -8.91 3.19 12.33
CA CYS A 76 -10.18 3.85 12.61
C CYS A 76 -10.02 5.38 12.67
N ALA A 77 -8.97 5.88 13.34
CA ALA A 77 -8.68 7.31 13.40
C ALA A 77 -8.36 7.89 12.02
N PHE A 78 -7.56 7.19 11.21
CA PHE A 78 -7.25 7.56 9.84
C PHE A 78 -8.51 7.66 8.97
N SER A 79 -9.39 6.64 9.01
CA SER A 79 -10.63 6.66 8.24
C SER A 79 -11.61 7.74 8.72
N ALA A 80 -11.62 8.07 10.02
CA ALA A 80 -12.42 9.18 10.54
C ALA A 80 -11.91 10.55 10.08
N SER A 81 -10.59 10.72 10.00
CA SER A 81 -9.95 11.97 9.56
C SER A 81 -10.01 12.18 8.05
N HIS A 82 -9.82 11.11 7.27
CA HIS A 82 -9.53 11.20 5.83
C HIS A 82 -10.58 10.51 4.94
N GLY A 83 -11.57 9.82 5.52
CA GLY A 83 -12.49 8.97 4.76
C GLY A 83 -11.77 7.78 4.10
N LEU A 84 -12.18 7.43 2.87
CA LEU A 84 -11.47 6.46 2.03
C LEU A 84 -10.19 7.11 1.49
N SER A 85 -9.03 6.64 1.94
CA SER A 85 -7.74 7.24 1.56
C SER A 85 -6.59 6.24 1.43
N VAL A 86 -5.54 6.63 0.71
CA VAL A 86 -4.31 5.84 0.56
C VAL A 86 -3.50 5.95 1.85
N ARG A 87 -3.35 4.84 2.59
CA ARG A 87 -2.46 4.77 3.76
C ARG A 87 -1.01 4.48 3.38
N ALA A 88 -0.79 3.52 2.50
CA ALA A 88 0.54 3.03 2.17
C ALA A 88 0.74 3.03 0.65
N ILE A 89 1.87 3.58 0.21
CA ILE A 89 2.42 3.39 -1.12
C ILE A 89 3.53 2.36 -0.96
N ALA A 90 3.36 1.18 -1.56
CA ALA A 90 4.31 0.08 -1.42
C ALA A 90 5.23 0.01 -2.64
N VAL A 91 6.52 -0.12 -2.40
CA VAL A 91 7.54 -0.33 -3.43
C VAL A 91 8.31 -1.61 -3.12
N GLU A 92 8.56 -2.39 -4.17
CA GLU A 92 9.46 -3.54 -4.08
C GLU A 92 10.91 -3.03 -4.09
N VAL A 93 11.73 -3.57 -3.20
CA VAL A 93 13.15 -3.25 -3.05
C VAL A 93 13.95 -4.53 -2.88
N ASP A 94 15.26 -4.46 -3.12
CA ASP A 94 16.15 -5.63 -2.98
C ASP A 94 16.19 -6.18 -1.55
N ASP A 95 16.26 -5.30 -0.53
CA ASP A 95 16.15 -5.66 0.88
C ASP A 95 15.45 -4.55 1.68
N ALA A 96 14.26 -4.86 2.21
CA ALA A 96 13.43 -3.92 2.96
C ALA A 96 14.03 -3.50 4.32
N GLU A 97 14.96 -4.28 4.87
CA GLU A 97 15.70 -3.93 6.07
C GLU A 97 16.78 -2.89 5.75
N ILE A 98 17.56 -3.11 4.68
CA ILE A 98 18.57 -2.15 4.22
C ILE A 98 17.90 -0.84 3.79
N ALA A 99 16.81 -0.91 3.03
CA ALA A 99 16.05 0.28 2.63
C ALA A 99 15.59 1.09 3.85
N PHE A 100 14.97 0.43 4.84
CA PHE A 100 14.54 1.07 6.07
C PHE A 100 15.70 1.72 6.82
N THR A 101 16.75 0.96 7.15
CA THR A 101 17.89 1.48 7.93
C THR A 101 18.58 2.63 7.21
N THR A 102 18.74 2.53 5.90
CA THR A 102 19.30 3.61 5.08
C THR A 102 18.42 4.85 5.13
N SER A 103 17.10 4.71 4.98
CA SER A 103 16.17 5.83 5.07
C SER A 103 16.22 6.52 6.44
N ILE A 104 16.21 5.76 7.54
CA ILE A 104 16.27 6.33 8.90
C ILE A 104 17.60 7.07 9.12
N ASN A 105 18.72 6.51 8.68
CA ASN A 105 20.04 7.14 8.78
C ASN A 105 20.12 8.47 8.02
N HIS A 106 19.24 8.68 7.04
CA HIS A 106 19.14 9.91 6.26
C HIS A 106 17.91 10.77 6.66
N GLY A 107 17.32 10.51 7.82
CA GLY A 107 16.34 11.38 8.44
C GLY A 107 14.87 11.01 8.18
N ALA A 108 14.58 9.85 7.59
CA ALA A 108 13.21 9.35 7.52
C ALA A 108 12.63 9.11 8.92
N ILE A 109 11.34 9.37 9.09
CA ILE A 109 10.63 9.09 10.33
C ILE A 109 10.18 7.61 10.32
N PRO A 110 10.59 6.79 11.30
CA PRO A 110 10.19 5.38 11.33
C PRO A 110 8.71 5.24 11.68
N GLU A 111 7.98 4.39 10.93
CA GLU A 111 6.58 4.06 11.20
C GLU A 111 6.42 2.60 11.64
N PHE A 112 7.11 1.68 10.96
CA PHE A 112 7.08 0.26 11.30
C PHE A 112 8.45 -0.38 11.01
N PRO A 113 9.12 -0.99 12.01
CA PRO A 113 10.45 -1.57 11.82
C PRO A 113 10.39 -2.81 10.90
N PRO A 114 11.52 -3.21 10.31
CA PRO A 114 11.59 -4.41 9.46
C PRO A 114 11.14 -5.67 10.19
N VAL A 115 10.21 -6.40 9.57
CA VAL A 115 9.74 -7.70 10.06
C VAL A 115 9.80 -8.72 8.93
N LEU A 116 10.35 -9.89 9.23
CA LEU A 116 10.37 -11.04 8.34
C LEU A 116 9.08 -11.86 8.52
N LEU A 117 8.25 -11.86 7.49
CA LEU A 117 7.01 -12.62 7.40
C LEU A 117 7.29 -13.99 6.80
N ASP A 118 7.01 -15.03 7.60
CA ASP A 118 7.11 -16.44 7.24
C ASP A 118 8.44 -16.80 6.55
N ASN A 119 9.55 -16.25 7.06
CA ASN A 119 10.91 -16.41 6.53
C ASN A 119 11.11 -16.06 5.04
N ARG A 120 10.15 -15.34 4.44
CA ARG A 120 10.08 -15.16 2.97
C ARG A 120 9.92 -13.73 2.52
N VAL A 121 9.21 -12.88 3.26
CA VAL A 121 9.00 -11.48 2.87
C VAL A 121 9.42 -10.57 4.00
N LYS A 122 10.28 -9.59 3.73
CA LYS A 122 10.52 -8.50 4.68
C LYS A 122 9.61 -7.32 4.35
N LEU A 123 9.02 -6.73 5.39
CA LEU A 123 8.19 -5.53 5.31
C LEU A 123 8.68 -4.50 6.32
N SER A 124 8.77 -3.24 5.89
CA SER A 124 9.06 -2.10 6.76
C SER A 124 8.36 -0.84 6.25
N GLU A 125 8.22 0.19 7.10
CA GLU A 125 7.53 1.43 6.74
C GLU A 125 8.21 2.67 7.32
N VAL A 126 8.32 3.70 6.50
CA VAL A 126 8.71 5.05 6.92
C VAL A 126 7.62 6.06 6.54
N ARG A 127 7.54 7.18 7.25
CA ARG A 127 6.57 8.23 6.90
C ARG A 127 6.95 8.89 5.58
N LEU A 128 5.99 9.00 4.67
CA LEU A 128 6.18 9.69 3.39
C LEU A 128 5.75 11.16 3.49
N TYR A 129 4.48 11.41 3.79
CA TYR A 129 3.94 12.74 4.10
C TYR A 129 2.60 12.59 4.82
N GLY A 130 2.25 13.53 5.71
CA GLY A 130 1.05 13.42 6.54
C GLY A 130 0.97 12.05 7.24
N ASP A 131 -0.15 11.36 7.07
CA ASP A 131 -0.36 9.99 7.57
C ASP A 131 -0.11 8.90 6.50
N VAL A 132 0.51 9.25 5.36
CA VAL A 132 0.88 8.30 4.32
C VAL A 132 2.26 7.73 4.61
N VAL A 133 2.39 6.40 4.48
CA VAL A 133 3.67 5.69 4.63
C VAL A 133 4.20 5.21 3.29
N LEU A 134 5.51 5.24 3.16
CA LEU A 134 6.23 4.49 2.14
C LEU A 134 6.57 3.12 2.73
N ARG A 135 6.02 2.06 2.12
CA ARG A 135 6.22 0.68 2.55
C ARG A 135 7.24 0.01 1.67
N TYR A 136 8.32 -0.49 2.26
CA TYR A 136 9.30 -1.31 1.56
C TYR A 136 8.91 -2.78 1.69
N ILE A 137 8.93 -3.49 0.57
CA ILE A 137 8.72 -4.94 0.50
C ILE A 137 9.91 -5.57 -0.21
N SER A 138 10.48 -6.62 0.37
CA SER A 138 11.48 -7.44 -0.33
C SER A 138 11.16 -8.92 -0.15
N HIS A 139 11.40 -9.69 -1.21
CA HIS A 139 11.18 -11.14 -1.22
C HIS A 139 12.53 -11.84 -1.07
N ASN A 140 12.64 -12.80 -0.15
CA ASN A 140 13.85 -13.62 -0.03
C ASN A 140 13.98 -14.48 -1.30
N ASN A 141 15.03 -14.22 -2.08
CA ASN A 141 15.37 -14.94 -3.31
C ASN A 141 16.01 -16.32 -3.04
N ASP A 142 15.53 -17.04 -2.02
CA ASP A 142 16.02 -18.38 -1.77
C ASP A 142 15.46 -19.30 -2.86
N SER A 143 16.27 -19.46 -3.92
CA SER A 143 16.02 -20.12 -5.21
C SER A 143 15.41 -21.54 -5.17
N ASN A 144 15.20 -22.10 -3.98
CA ASN A 144 14.55 -23.39 -3.73
C ASN A 144 13.10 -23.29 -3.24
N SER A 145 12.57 -22.11 -2.90
CA SER A 145 11.18 -21.99 -2.43
C SER A 145 10.19 -21.97 -3.61
N LYS A 146 9.78 -23.16 -4.08
CA LYS A 146 8.71 -23.37 -5.09
C LYS A 146 7.30 -23.03 -4.59
N HIS A 147 7.16 -22.15 -3.59
CA HIS A 147 5.86 -21.72 -3.10
C HIS A 147 5.63 -20.24 -3.47
N SER A 148 5.09 -20.03 -4.68
CA SER A 148 4.56 -18.74 -5.11
C SER A 148 3.33 -18.41 -4.26
N PHE A 149 3.46 -17.51 -3.31
CA PHE A 149 2.30 -16.89 -2.68
C PHE A 149 1.74 -15.82 -3.61
N ILE A 150 0.43 -15.64 -3.59
CA ILE A 150 -0.27 -14.74 -4.51
C ILE A 150 0.02 -13.24 -4.25
N PHE A 151 0.44 -12.92 -3.02
CA PHE A 151 0.74 -11.55 -2.59
C PHE A 151 1.70 -11.49 -1.38
N LEU A 152 1.19 -11.66 -0.16
CA LEU A 152 1.95 -11.69 1.09
C LEU A 152 1.60 -12.95 1.89
N PRO A 153 2.45 -13.43 2.81
CA PRO A 153 2.08 -14.48 3.77
C PRO A 153 0.78 -14.12 4.51
N GLY A 154 -0.12 -15.10 4.66
CA GLY A 154 -1.45 -14.92 5.26
C GLY A 154 -2.53 -14.40 4.32
N PHE A 155 -2.23 -14.22 3.02
CA PHE A 155 -3.24 -14.01 1.98
C PHE A 155 -3.53 -15.31 1.23
N GLU A 156 -4.81 -15.59 1.04
CA GLU A 156 -5.32 -16.76 0.31
C GLU A 156 -5.97 -16.33 -1.01
N PRO A 157 -5.90 -17.18 -2.07
CA PRO A 157 -6.58 -16.89 -3.33
C PRO A 157 -8.10 -16.86 -3.14
N VAL A 158 -8.77 -15.99 -3.89
CA VAL A 158 -10.23 -15.98 -3.93
C VAL A 158 -10.71 -17.13 -4.83
N SER A 159 -11.56 -18.00 -4.29
CA SER A 159 -12.11 -19.16 -5.02
C SER A 159 -12.99 -18.73 -6.20
N ASP A 160 -12.96 -19.50 -7.29
CA ASP A 160 -13.84 -19.31 -8.47
C ASP A 160 -15.34 -19.44 -8.13
N SER A 161 -15.69 -20.11 -7.03
CA SER A 161 -17.06 -20.21 -6.52
C SER A 161 -17.55 -18.94 -5.81
N ASN A 162 -16.73 -17.90 -5.72
CA ASN A 162 -17.14 -16.64 -5.13
C ASN A 162 -18.25 -16.01 -6.00
N PRO A 163 -19.44 -15.71 -5.47
CA PRO A 163 -20.53 -15.09 -6.25
C PRO A 163 -20.15 -13.72 -6.86
N PHE A 164 -19.08 -13.10 -6.37
CA PHE A 164 -18.50 -11.86 -6.92
C PHE A 164 -17.47 -12.11 -8.03
N SER A 165 -17.01 -13.34 -8.22
CA SER A 165 -16.19 -13.79 -9.36
C SER A 165 -17.14 -14.18 -10.51
N LYS A 166 -17.60 -13.20 -11.29
CA LYS A 166 -18.50 -13.48 -12.43
C LYS A 166 -17.76 -14.27 -13.51
N SER A 167 -18.54 -15.03 -14.29
CA SER A 167 -18.13 -15.91 -15.41
C SER A 167 -17.40 -15.24 -16.58
N SER A 168 -17.20 -13.93 -16.57
CA SER A 168 -16.37 -13.22 -17.54
C SER A 168 -15.27 -12.47 -16.78
N PRO A 169 -13.99 -12.64 -17.15
CA PRO A 169 -12.91 -11.95 -16.47
C PRO A 169 -13.11 -10.44 -16.60
N LEU A 170 -13.23 -9.76 -15.47
CA LEU A 170 -13.18 -8.30 -15.41
C LEU A 170 -11.77 -7.88 -15.85
N ASP A 171 -11.64 -7.22 -16.99
CA ASP A 171 -10.40 -6.56 -17.41
C ASP A 171 -10.73 -5.42 -18.37
N PHE A 172 -10.45 -4.18 -17.94
CA PHE A 172 -10.67 -2.99 -18.77
C PHE A 172 -9.37 -2.44 -19.37
N GLY A 173 -8.25 -3.15 -19.26
CA GLY A 173 -6.99 -2.78 -19.90
C GLY A 173 -6.01 -2.00 -19.02
N ILE A 174 -6.28 -1.82 -17.73
CA ILE A 174 -5.33 -1.20 -16.78
C ILE A 174 -4.17 -2.17 -16.54
N ARG A 175 -2.92 -1.69 -16.53
CA ARG A 175 -1.74 -2.58 -16.48
C ARG A 175 -0.77 -2.31 -15.35
N ARG A 176 -0.46 -1.06 -15.04
CA ARG A 176 0.51 -0.73 -13.99
C ARG A 176 0.16 0.59 -13.33
N LEU A 177 0.74 0.81 -12.15
CA LEU A 177 0.80 2.13 -11.55
C LEU A 177 1.88 2.91 -12.27
N ASP A 178 1.53 4.09 -12.80
CA ASP A 178 2.50 4.94 -13.48
C ASP A 178 3.16 5.92 -12.52
N HIS A 179 2.35 6.73 -11.83
CA HIS A 179 2.79 7.64 -10.80
C HIS A 179 1.72 7.78 -9.72
N VAL A 180 2.10 8.35 -8.56
CA VAL A 180 1.17 8.74 -7.49
C VAL A 180 1.51 10.16 -7.08
N ALA A 181 0.51 11.04 -7.12
CA ALA A 181 0.63 12.42 -6.67
C ALA A 181 0.24 12.55 -5.20
N GLY A 182 1.08 13.24 -4.42
CA GLY A 182 0.81 13.60 -3.03
C GLY A 182 0.63 15.10 -2.89
N ASN A 183 -0.48 15.53 -2.29
CA ASN A 183 -0.72 16.94 -2.01
C ASN A 183 -0.21 17.30 -0.61
N VAL A 184 0.52 18.40 -0.52
CA VAL A 184 1.16 18.87 0.71
C VAL A 184 1.01 20.38 0.84
N HIS A 185 1.05 20.87 2.08
CA HIS A 185 0.94 22.31 2.34
C HIS A 185 2.19 23.09 1.90
N GLU A 186 3.39 22.52 2.10
CA GLU A 186 4.67 23.18 1.84
C GLU A 186 5.59 22.27 1.01
N LEU A 187 5.51 22.38 -0.33
CA LEU A 187 6.20 21.51 -1.30
C LEU A 187 7.71 21.40 -1.00
N SER A 188 8.39 22.53 -0.84
CA SER A 188 9.86 22.56 -0.67
C SER A 188 10.35 21.81 0.57
N SER A 189 9.56 21.80 1.65
CA SER A 189 9.91 21.11 2.89
C SER A 189 9.80 19.59 2.74
N VAL A 190 8.76 19.14 2.02
CA VAL A 190 8.50 17.72 1.77
C VAL A 190 9.49 17.18 0.75
N VAL A 191 9.77 17.90 -0.34
CA VAL A 191 10.80 17.52 -1.32
C VAL A 191 12.15 17.34 -0.63
N LYS A 192 12.62 18.33 0.15
CA LYS A 192 13.89 18.23 0.90
C LYS A 192 13.91 17.09 1.90
N TYR A 193 12.76 16.69 2.44
CA TYR A 193 12.64 15.53 3.31
C TYR A 193 12.80 14.23 2.50
N LEU A 194 12.04 14.10 1.40
CA LEU A 194 12.05 12.93 0.54
C LEU A 194 13.43 12.70 -0.10
N GLU A 195 14.03 13.72 -0.72
CA GLU A 195 15.34 13.66 -1.38
C GLU A 195 16.44 13.11 -0.46
N LYS A 196 16.41 13.49 0.82
CA LYS A 196 17.41 13.03 1.79
C LYS A 196 17.38 11.52 1.97
N PHE A 197 16.21 10.94 2.18
CA PHE A 197 16.14 9.54 2.63
C PHE A 197 15.86 8.52 1.53
N ILE A 198 15.17 8.93 0.46
CA ILE A 198 14.80 8.02 -0.62
C ILE A 198 15.87 8.01 -1.73
N GLY A 199 16.68 9.07 -1.81
CA GLY A 199 17.73 9.22 -2.83
C GLY A 199 17.20 9.35 -4.25
N PHE A 200 15.92 9.65 -4.42
CA PHE A 200 15.32 9.97 -5.73
C PHE A 200 15.81 11.33 -6.19
N HIS A 201 15.88 11.51 -7.51
CA HIS A 201 16.21 12.77 -8.13
C HIS A 201 14.97 13.42 -8.74
N GLU A 202 15.08 14.72 -8.98
CA GLU A 202 14.07 15.49 -9.69
C GLU A 202 13.96 15.03 -11.15
N PHE A 203 12.75 14.69 -11.56
CA PHE A 203 12.43 14.26 -12.92
C PHE A 203 11.78 15.38 -13.75
N ALA A 204 10.86 16.13 -13.13
CA ALA A 204 10.14 17.23 -13.77
C ALA A 204 9.59 18.21 -12.73
N GLU A 205 9.49 19.49 -13.09
CA GLU A 205 8.88 20.55 -12.29
C GLU A 205 7.78 21.25 -13.10
N PHE A 206 6.66 21.58 -12.47
CA PHE A 206 5.63 22.46 -13.02
C PHE A 206 5.26 23.53 -12.00
N THR A 207 5.20 24.77 -12.44
CA THR A 207 4.87 25.91 -11.58
C THR A 207 3.46 26.43 -11.83
N ALA A 208 2.97 27.30 -10.96
CA ALA A 208 1.68 27.96 -11.16
C ALA A 208 1.60 28.75 -12.49
N ASP A 209 2.72 29.18 -13.05
CA ASP A 209 2.73 29.83 -14.36
C ASP A 209 2.52 28.82 -15.51
N ASP A 210 2.87 27.55 -15.29
CA ASP A 210 2.73 26.47 -16.27
C ASP A 210 1.35 25.80 -16.22
N VAL A 211 0.78 25.65 -15.02
CA VAL A 211 -0.45 24.85 -14.77
C VAL A 211 -1.55 25.60 -14.01
N GLY A 212 -1.40 26.91 -13.83
CA GLY A 212 -2.37 27.76 -13.15
C GLY A 212 -3.45 28.35 -14.04
N THR A 213 -4.50 28.82 -13.36
CA THR A 213 -5.53 29.72 -13.88
C THR A 213 -5.35 31.10 -13.28
N GLY A 214 -6.10 32.10 -13.73
CA GLY A 214 -6.06 33.44 -13.12
C GLY A 214 -6.50 33.50 -11.65
N GLU A 215 -7.13 32.45 -11.11
CA GLU A 215 -7.68 32.42 -9.75
C GLU A 215 -7.03 31.37 -8.84
N SER A 216 -6.26 30.43 -9.39
CA SER A 216 -5.66 29.32 -8.64
C SER A 216 -4.49 28.72 -9.38
N GLY A 217 -3.54 28.13 -8.67
CA GLY A 217 -2.43 27.40 -9.26
C GLY A 217 -1.87 26.36 -8.30
N LEU A 218 -0.93 25.57 -8.78
CA LEU A 218 -0.17 24.62 -7.99
C LEU A 218 1.28 24.65 -8.45
N ASN A 219 2.18 24.34 -7.52
CA ASN A 219 3.54 23.95 -7.84
C ASN A 219 3.64 22.44 -7.62
N SER A 220 4.27 21.73 -8.55
CA SER A 220 4.52 20.30 -8.43
C SER A 220 5.95 19.96 -8.82
N LEU A 221 6.50 18.97 -8.12
CA LEU A 221 7.80 18.39 -8.40
C LEU A 221 7.64 16.87 -8.47
N ALA A 222 8.09 16.27 -9.56
CA ALA A 222 8.16 14.84 -9.72
C ALA A 222 9.53 14.34 -9.26
N LEU A 223 9.54 13.39 -8.32
CA LEU A 223 10.72 12.65 -7.90
C LEU A 223 10.68 11.24 -8.46
N ALA A 224 11.81 10.72 -8.93
CA ALA A 224 11.89 9.42 -9.57
C ALA A 224 13.11 8.60 -9.11
N ASN A 225 13.01 7.28 -9.25
CA ASN A 225 14.13 6.39 -8.99
C ASN A 225 15.04 6.30 -10.22
N ASN A 226 16.17 5.60 -10.09
CA ASN A 226 17.16 5.45 -11.16
C ASN A 226 16.67 4.70 -12.42
N ASN A 227 15.49 4.08 -12.37
CA ASN A 227 14.93 3.26 -13.46
C ASN A 227 13.79 3.98 -14.20
N GLU A 228 13.73 5.31 -14.11
CA GLU A 228 12.75 6.12 -14.83
C GLU A 228 12.81 5.92 -16.35
N THR A 229 11.63 5.92 -16.97
CA THR A 229 11.44 5.77 -18.43
C THR A 229 10.35 6.70 -18.91
#